data_AF-A0A1W9IIU6-F1
#
_entry.id   AF-A0A1W9IIU6-F1
#
_cell.length_a   1.000
_cell.length_b   1.000
_cell.length_c   1.000
_cell.angle_alpha   90.00
_cell.angle_beta   90.00
_cell.angle_gamma   90.00
#
_symmetry.space_group_name_H-M   'P 1'
#
loop_
_entity.id
_entity.type
_entity.pdbx_description
1 polymer ?
#
loop_
_entity_poly.entity_id
_entity_poly.type
_entity_poly.pdbx_seq_one_letter_code
_entity_poly.pdbx_strand_id
1 'polypeptide(L)'
;MTPAQAAAALLQAMPQPPSFAQLEEYGLTASASTARAISREILSLNLYWIMAAIDAHIPMKYQGAIRETLLESIKTTWWASGQLGPGPWDSYQTELDERRARYSRLVDHEGLSHMAVSAEAASQIENQGIIPFEERDKLLVLMIDYAPAAEYGRLLEEVG
;
A
#
# COMPACT_ATOMS: atom_id res chain seq x y z
N MET A 1 23.59 0.58 -5.22
CA MET A 1 22.50 -0.18 -5.86
C MET A 1 21.99 0.58 -7.08
N THR A 2 21.53 -0.08 -8.15
CA THR A 2 20.87 0.59 -9.28
C THR A 2 19.41 0.91 -8.95
N PRO A 3 18.76 1.87 -9.65
CA PRO A 3 17.33 2.13 -9.47
C PRO A 3 16.46 0.87 -9.62
N ALA A 4 16.80 -0.01 -10.56
CA ALA A 4 16.09 -1.26 -10.77
C ALA A 4 16.23 -2.24 -9.61
N GLN A 5 17.42 -2.34 -9.03
CA GLN A 5 17.66 -3.18 -7.84
C GLN A 5 16.90 -2.63 -6.61
N ALA A 6 16.86 -1.30 -6.43
CA ALA A 6 16.11 -0.68 -5.35
C ALA A 6 14.59 -0.94 -5.50
N ALA A 7 14.05 -0.77 -6.70
CA ALA A 7 12.66 -1.08 -7.00
C ALA A 7 12.32 -2.56 -6.75
N ALA A 8 13.20 -3.48 -7.15
CA ALA A 8 13.03 -4.91 -6.90
C ALA A 8 13.06 -5.25 -5.40
N ALA A 9 13.97 -4.64 -4.63
CA ALA A 9 14.05 -4.82 -3.19
C ALA A 9 12.80 -4.28 -2.48
N LEU A 10 12.30 -3.11 -2.88
CA LEU A 10 11.03 -2.56 -2.38
C LEU A 10 9.84 -3.48 -2.69
N LEU A 11 9.75 -4.02 -3.91
CA LEU A 11 8.71 -4.96 -4.30
C LEU A 11 8.75 -6.25 -3.45
N GLN A 12 9.94 -6.75 -3.14
CA GLN A 12 10.12 -7.93 -2.29
C GLN A 12 9.77 -7.68 -0.83
N ALA A 13 10.05 -6.48 -0.32
CA ALA A 13 9.70 -6.08 1.04
C ALA A 13 8.19 -5.84 1.23
N MET A 14 7.46 -5.51 0.16
CA MET A 14 6.02 -5.35 0.26
C MET A 14 5.33 -6.67 0.61
N PRO A 15 4.39 -6.66 1.57
CA PRO A 15 3.59 -7.85 1.85
C PRO A 15 2.75 -8.20 0.63
N GLN A 16 2.63 -9.50 0.36
CA GLN A 16 1.81 -9.98 -0.75
C GLN A 16 0.33 -9.67 -0.49
N PRO A 17 -0.48 -9.48 -1.54
CA PRO A 17 -1.93 -9.39 -1.42
C PRO A 17 -2.48 -10.54 -0.54
N PRO A 18 -3.27 -10.24 0.52
CA PRO A 18 -3.73 -11.27 1.44
C PRO A 18 -4.62 -12.30 0.73
N SER A 19 -4.37 -13.57 1.00
CA SER A 19 -5.24 -14.67 0.58
C SER A 19 -6.54 -14.69 1.38
N PHE A 20 -7.56 -15.40 0.87
CA PHE A 20 -8.82 -15.60 1.60
C PHE A 20 -8.61 -16.18 3.00
N ALA A 21 -7.75 -17.19 3.12
CA ALA A 21 -7.44 -17.82 4.41
C ALA A 21 -6.85 -16.81 5.40
N GLN A 22 -5.93 -15.95 4.94
CA GLN A 22 -5.37 -14.90 5.79
C GLN A 22 -6.42 -13.88 6.21
N LEU A 23 -7.36 -13.49 5.34
CA LEU A 23 -8.44 -12.58 5.75
C LEU A 23 -9.35 -13.23 6.80
N GLU A 24 -9.68 -14.51 6.64
CA GLU A 24 -10.47 -15.27 7.61
C GLU A 24 -9.75 -15.45 8.96
N GLU A 25 -8.42 -15.59 8.97
CA GLU A 25 -7.61 -15.64 10.20
C GLU A 25 -7.73 -14.35 11.03
N TYR A 26 -7.90 -13.20 10.37
CA TYR A 26 -8.18 -11.92 11.04
C TYR A 26 -9.67 -11.77 11.39
N GLY A 27 -10.52 -12.76 11.07
CA GLY A 27 -11.96 -12.75 11.33
C GLY A 27 -12.75 -11.84 10.39
N LEU A 28 -12.22 -11.55 9.20
CA LEU A 28 -12.88 -10.79 8.14
C LEU A 28 -13.72 -11.72 7.26
N THR A 29 -14.92 -11.28 6.89
CA THR A 29 -15.75 -12.02 5.95
C THR A 29 -15.24 -11.77 4.54
N ALA A 30 -14.53 -12.75 3.97
CA ALA A 30 -13.84 -12.57 2.71
C ALA A 30 -14.68 -13.03 1.50
N SER A 31 -15.19 -12.08 0.72
CA SER A 31 -15.63 -12.33 -0.66
C SER A 31 -14.50 -12.03 -1.65
N ALA A 32 -14.57 -12.55 -2.88
CA ALA A 32 -13.54 -12.24 -3.88
C ALA A 32 -13.42 -10.74 -4.19
N SER A 33 -14.53 -10.02 -4.19
CA SER A 33 -14.54 -8.55 -4.29
C SER A 33 -13.90 -7.89 -3.07
N THR A 34 -14.23 -8.34 -1.86
CA THR A 34 -13.69 -7.80 -0.60
C THR A 34 -12.17 -8.01 -0.53
N ALA A 35 -11.68 -9.21 -0.84
CA ALA A 35 -10.25 -9.53 -0.84
C ALA A 35 -9.45 -8.66 -1.82
N ARG A 36 -9.97 -8.46 -3.03
CA ARG A 36 -9.35 -7.59 -4.04
C ARG A 36 -9.34 -6.12 -3.60
N ALA A 37 -10.43 -5.63 -3.02
CA ALA A 37 -10.52 -4.26 -2.54
C ALA A 37 -9.56 -3.99 -1.37
N ILE A 38 -9.50 -4.92 -0.40
CA ILE A 38 -8.53 -4.87 0.70
C ILE A 38 -7.10 -4.90 0.16
N SER A 39 -6.79 -5.81 -0.78
CA SER A 39 -5.46 -5.89 -1.41
C SER A 39 -5.05 -4.58 -2.10
N ARG A 40 -6.00 -3.93 -2.78
CA ARG A 40 -5.79 -2.65 -3.46
C ARG A 40 -5.53 -1.52 -2.45
N GLU A 41 -6.22 -1.51 -1.31
CA GLU A 41 -5.97 -0.55 -0.23
C GLU A 41 -4.61 -0.77 0.44
N ILE A 42 -4.26 -2.02 0.76
CA ILE A 42 -2.95 -2.39 1.31
C ILE A 42 -1.84 -1.94 0.36
N LEU A 43 -1.99 -2.16 -0.95
CA LEU A 43 -1.01 -1.68 -1.92
C LEU A 43 -0.88 -0.15 -1.87
N SER A 44 -1.98 0.58 -1.81
CA SER A 44 -1.94 2.05 -1.74
C SER A 44 -1.29 2.56 -0.45
N LEU A 45 -1.56 1.92 0.68
CA LEU A 45 -0.94 2.20 1.96
C LEU A 45 0.58 1.98 1.91
N ASN A 46 1.02 0.87 1.33
CA ASN A 46 2.45 0.58 1.18
C ASN A 46 3.14 1.55 0.22
N LEU A 47 2.52 1.83 -0.92
CA LEU A 47 3.05 2.79 -1.88
C LEU A 47 3.15 4.19 -1.28
N TYR A 48 2.24 4.60 -0.39
CA TYR A 48 2.39 5.87 0.32
C TYR A 48 3.71 5.93 1.11
N TRP A 49 3.99 4.93 1.95
CA TRP A 49 5.21 4.88 2.75
C TRP A 49 6.47 4.72 1.91
N ILE A 50 6.44 3.89 0.87
CA ILE A 50 7.56 3.74 -0.05
C ILE A 50 7.89 5.06 -0.75
N MET A 51 6.87 5.78 -1.22
CA MET A 51 7.09 7.06 -1.90
C MET A 51 7.71 8.09 -0.96
N ALA A 52 7.25 8.13 0.30
CA ALA A 52 7.83 8.98 1.35
C ALA A 52 9.28 8.59 1.67
N ALA A 53 9.58 7.28 1.77
CA ALA A 53 10.94 6.80 2.02
C ALA A 53 11.88 7.10 0.84
N ILE A 54 11.41 6.99 -0.40
CA ILE A 54 12.16 7.40 -1.60
C ILE A 54 12.47 8.90 -1.54
N ASP A 55 11.50 9.73 -1.18
CA ASP A 55 11.72 11.18 -1.07
C ASP A 55 12.74 11.54 0.02
N ALA A 56 12.72 10.81 1.14
CA ALA A 56 13.58 11.07 2.29
C ALA A 56 15.03 10.60 2.08
N HIS A 57 15.25 9.44 1.45
CA HIS A 57 16.55 8.76 1.46
C HIS A 57 17.24 8.68 0.09
N ILE A 58 16.52 8.87 -1.03
CA ILE A 58 17.10 8.69 -2.36
C ILE A 58 17.41 10.03 -3.04
N PRO A 59 18.59 10.21 -3.65
CA PRO A 59 18.90 11.40 -4.44
C PRO A 59 17.90 11.65 -5.57
N MET A 60 17.46 12.90 -5.75
CA MET A 60 16.40 13.31 -6.70
C MET A 60 16.56 12.75 -8.12
N LYS A 61 17.80 12.62 -8.61
CA LYS A 61 18.12 12.07 -9.95
C LYS A 61 17.73 10.59 -10.14
N TYR A 62 17.52 9.84 -9.05
CA TYR A 62 17.16 8.42 -9.09
C TYR A 62 15.72 8.15 -8.66
N GLN A 63 15.06 9.08 -7.96
CA GLN A 63 13.71 8.89 -7.44
C GLN A 63 12.70 8.50 -8.53
N GLY A 64 12.67 9.23 -9.64
CA GLY A 64 11.75 8.94 -10.75
C GLY A 64 11.92 7.54 -11.33
N ALA A 65 13.16 7.14 -11.60
CA ALA A 65 13.47 5.82 -12.14
C ALA A 65 13.07 4.66 -11.19
N ILE A 66 13.26 4.83 -9.88
CA ILE A 66 12.83 3.82 -8.89
C ILE A 66 11.31 3.69 -8.88
N ARG A 67 10.59 4.83 -8.82
CA ARG A 67 9.13 4.88 -8.79
C ARG A 67 8.50 4.22 -10.01
N GLU A 68 8.97 4.60 -11.20
CA GLU A 68 8.49 4.04 -12.46
C GLU A 68 8.74 2.53 -12.54
N THR A 69 9.95 2.09 -12.19
CA THR A 69 10.30 0.66 -12.21
C THR A 69 9.44 -0.15 -11.24
N LEU A 70 9.19 0.38 -10.04
CA LEU A 70 8.35 -0.26 -9.04
C LEU A 70 6.90 -0.39 -9.52
N LEU A 71 6.32 0.70 -10.03
CA LEU A 71 4.94 0.71 -10.52
C LEU A 71 4.73 -0.23 -11.71
N GLU A 72 5.66 -0.27 -12.67
CA GLU A 72 5.59 -1.22 -13.79
C GLU A 72 5.77 -2.67 -13.31
N SER A 73 6.58 -2.92 -12.28
CA SER A 73 6.71 -4.26 -11.71
C SER A 73 5.42 -4.72 -11.03
N ILE A 74 4.73 -3.84 -10.29
CA ILE A 74 3.42 -4.15 -9.67
C ILE A 74 2.36 -4.39 -10.73
N LYS A 75 2.33 -3.56 -11.78
CA LYS A 75 1.40 -3.71 -12.90
C LYS A 75 1.57 -5.06 -13.62
N THR A 76 2.82 -5.48 -13.86
CA THR A 76 3.10 -6.74 -14.56
C THR A 76 2.87 -7.97 -13.70
N THR A 77 3.01 -7.89 -12.38
CA THR A 77 2.92 -9.04 -11.47
C THR A 77 1.54 -9.18 -10.81
N TRP A 78 1.07 -8.13 -10.14
CA TRP A 78 -0.15 -8.15 -9.32
C TRP A 78 -1.38 -7.68 -10.08
N TRP A 79 -1.24 -6.65 -10.93
CA TRP A 79 -2.37 -6.15 -11.72
C TRP A 79 -2.76 -7.12 -12.83
N ALA A 80 -1.77 -7.58 -13.61
CA ALA A 80 -2.01 -8.52 -14.71
C ALA A 80 -2.58 -9.88 -14.26
N SER A 81 -2.33 -10.29 -13.01
CA SER A 81 -2.91 -11.49 -12.41
C SER A 81 -4.32 -11.29 -11.83
N GLY A 82 -4.83 -10.06 -11.81
CA GLY A 82 -6.17 -9.71 -11.32
C GLY A 82 -6.31 -9.70 -9.80
N GLN A 83 -5.20 -9.68 -9.06
CA GLN A 83 -5.18 -9.68 -7.59
C GLN A 83 -5.71 -8.37 -6.99
N LEU A 84 -5.62 -7.26 -7.72
CA LEU A 84 -5.96 -5.90 -7.27
C LEU A 84 -7.34 -5.42 -7.74
N GLY A 85 -8.15 -6.36 -8.25
CA GLY A 85 -9.47 -6.06 -8.76
C GLY A 85 -9.51 -5.68 -10.24
N PRO A 86 -10.72 -5.45 -10.77
CA PRO A 86 -10.91 -5.07 -12.16
C PRO A 86 -10.58 -3.59 -12.41
N GLY A 87 -10.53 -3.24 -13.69
CA GLY A 87 -10.39 -1.87 -14.16
C GLY A 87 -9.09 -1.60 -14.91
N PRO A 88 -8.92 -0.38 -15.44
CA PRO A 88 -7.66 0.06 -16.05
C PRO A 88 -6.62 0.38 -14.97
N TRP A 89 -5.35 0.07 -15.25
CA TRP A 89 -4.23 0.48 -14.39
C TRP A 89 -4.20 2.00 -14.18
N ASP A 90 -4.49 2.78 -15.21
CA ASP A 90 -4.48 4.25 -15.13
C ASP A 90 -5.57 4.81 -14.19
N SER A 91 -6.71 4.13 -14.08
CA SER A 91 -7.72 4.47 -13.07
C SER A 91 -7.19 4.24 -11.67
N TYR A 92 -6.46 3.13 -11.45
CA TYR A 92 -5.80 2.91 -10.17
C TYR A 92 -4.72 3.94 -9.85
N GLN A 93 -3.94 4.40 -10.84
CA GLN A 93 -2.95 5.46 -10.61
C GLN A 93 -3.63 6.74 -10.09
N THR A 94 -4.80 7.08 -10.63
CA THR A 94 -5.58 8.23 -10.14
C THR A 94 -6.08 8.01 -8.71
N GLU A 95 -6.64 6.83 -8.42
CA GLU A 95 -7.07 6.48 -7.06
C GLU A 95 -5.91 6.49 -6.05
N LEU A 96 -4.73 6.01 -6.46
CA LEU A 96 -3.53 6.00 -5.66
C LEU A 96 -3.12 7.44 -5.28
N ASP A 97 -3.14 8.37 -6.23
CA ASP A 97 -2.82 9.76 -5.97
C ASP A 97 -3.81 10.40 -5.00
N GLU A 98 -5.11 10.11 -5.14
CA GLU A 98 -6.13 10.57 -4.20
C GLU A 98 -5.94 10.01 -2.78
N ARG A 99 -5.61 8.71 -2.67
CA ARG A 99 -5.33 8.05 -1.38
C ARG A 99 -4.09 8.64 -0.72
N ARG A 100 -3.01 8.81 -1.49
CA ARG A 100 -1.77 9.44 -1.01
C ARG A 100 -2.02 10.86 -0.53
N ALA A 101 -2.80 11.65 -1.26
CA ALA A 101 -3.16 13.00 -0.82
C ALA A 101 -3.95 12.99 0.50
N ARG A 102 -4.85 12.02 0.71
CA ARG A 102 -5.54 11.84 1.99
C ARG A 102 -4.57 11.51 3.13
N TYR A 103 -3.72 10.50 2.94
CA TYR A 103 -2.76 10.08 3.96
C TYR A 103 -1.75 11.18 4.29
N SER A 104 -1.24 11.91 3.29
CA SER A 104 -0.37 13.07 3.50
C SER A 104 -1.02 14.13 4.38
N ARG A 105 -2.30 14.45 4.22
CA ARG A 105 -2.98 15.43 5.10
C ARG A 105 -2.94 15.01 6.56
N LEU A 106 -3.12 13.72 6.85
CA LEU A 106 -3.07 13.19 8.22
C LEU A 106 -1.66 13.34 8.83
N VAL A 107 -0.63 13.05 8.05
CA VAL A 107 0.75 13.14 8.55
C VAL A 107 1.23 14.59 8.65
N ASP A 108 1.04 15.38 7.59
CA ASP A 108 1.62 16.71 7.47
C ASP A 108 0.88 17.77 8.29
N HIS A 109 -0.46 17.66 8.42
CA HIS A 109 -1.27 18.68 9.09
C HIS A 109 -1.66 18.28 10.51
N GLU A 110 -1.87 16.98 10.74
CA GLU A 110 -2.35 16.48 12.03
C GLU A 110 -1.25 15.81 12.85
N GLY A 111 -0.03 15.66 12.28
CA GLY A 111 1.12 15.06 12.95
C GLY A 111 0.90 13.60 13.31
N LEU A 112 0.00 12.92 12.59
CA LEU A 112 -0.51 11.62 12.98
C LEU A 112 0.46 10.49 12.63
N SER A 113 0.46 9.48 13.51
CA SER A 113 1.35 8.34 13.43
C SER A 113 0.98 7.35 12.32
N HIS A 114 1.88 6.41 12.03
CA HIS A 114 1.64 5.26 11.16
C HIS A 114 0.28 4.58 11.41
N MET A 115 -0.08 4.40 12.69
CA MET A 115 -1.34 3.79 13.11
C MET A 115 -2.58 4.56 12.62
N ALA A 116 -2.51 5.89 12.56
CA ALA A 116 -3.63 6.71 12.12
C ALA A 116 -3.85 6.60 10.60
N VAL A 117 -2.77 6.48 9.82
CA VAL A 117 -2.86 6.24 8.38
C VAL A 117 -3.47 4.86 8.11
N SER A 118 -3.09 3.83 8.88
CA SER A 118 -3.74 2.51 8.81
C SER A 118 -5.22 2.57 9.23
N ALA A 119 -5.57 3.38 10.22
CA ALA A 119 -6.96 3.59 10.64
C ALA A 119 -7.80 4.28 9.57
N GLU A 120 -7.23 5.27 8.86
CA GLU A 120 -7.88 5.92 7.72
C GLU A 120 -8.11 4.91 6.58
N ALA A 121 -7.11 4.09 6.24
CA ALA A 121 -7.26 3.05 5.22
C ALA A 121 -8.38 2.06 5.56
N ALA A 122 -8.45 1.60 6.82
CA ALA A 122 -9.52 0.71 7.28
C ALA A 122 -10.90 1.39 7.24
N SER A 123 -10.99 2.64 7.70
CA SER A 123 -12.22 3.44 7.68
C SER A 123 -12.71 3.67 6.25
N GLN A 124 -11.81 3.80 5.28
CA GLN A 124 -12.18 4.01 3.89
C GLN A 124 -12.81 2.78 3.24
N ILE A 125 -12.37 1.57 3.62
CA ILE A 125 -12.96 0.31 3.14
C ILE A 125 -14.34 0.10 3.76
N GLU A 126 -14.49 0.43 5.04
CA GLU A 126 -15.78 0.43 5.74
C GLU A 126 -16.76 1.44 5.12
N ASN A 127 -16.36 2.69 4.90
CA ASN A 127 -17.20 3.76 4.33
C ASN A 127 -17.72 3.42 2.92
N GLN A 128 -17.02 2.56 2.18
CA GLN A 128 -17.45 2.05 0.88
C GLN A 128 -18.43 0.87 0.97
N GLY A 129 -18.73 0.39 2.18
CA GLY A 129 -19.57 -0.78 2.43
C GLY A 129 -18.93 -2.10 2.00
N ILE A 130 -17.60 -2.15 1.86
CA ILE A 130 -16.87 -3.36 1.46
C ILE A 130 -16.83 -4.37 2.62
N ILE A 131 -16.75 -3.85 3.84
CA ILE A 131 -16.86 -4.61 5.09
C ILE A 131 -17.94 -3.98 5.97
N PRO A 132 -18.55 -4.75 6.89
CA PRO A 132 -19.43 -4.20 7.90
C PRO A 132 -18.64 -3.46 9.00
N PHE A 133 -19.31 -2.56 9.72
CA PHE A 133 -18.71 -1.75 10.80
C PHE A 133 -18.00 -2.60 11.86
N GLU A 134 -18.57 -3.76 12.20
CA GLU A 134 -18.05 -4.70 13.21
C GLU A 134 -16.72 -5.35 12.81
N GLU A 135 -16.36 -5.29 11.52
CA GLU A 135 -15.09 -5.80 11.00
C GLU A 135 -14.00 -4.73 10.89
N ARG A 136 -14.32 -3.45 11.10
CA ARG A 136 -13.37 -2.33 10.93
C ARG A 136 -12.13 -2.49 11.80
N ASP A 137 -12.31 -2.82 13.07
CA ASP A 137 -11.18 -2.95 14.01
C ASP A 137 -10.30 -4.16 13.66
N LYS A 138 -10.87 -5.22 13.09
CA LYS A 138 -10.12 -6.38 12.57
C LYS A 138 -9.31 -5.99 11.33
N LEU A 139 -9.92 -5.20 10.43
CA LEU A 139 -9.25 -4.66 9.27
C LEU A 139 -8.11 -3.72 9.66
N LEU A 140 -8.28 -2.90 10.70
CA LEU A 140 -7.21 -2.05 11.22
C LEU A 140 -6.00 -2.86 11.66
N VAL A 141 -6.20 -3.97 12.39
CA VAL A 141 -5.09 -4.86 12.78
C VAL A 141 -4.38 -5.39 11.53
N LEU A 142 -5.12 -5.87 10.53
CA LEU A 142 -4.54 -6.29 9.24
C LEU A 142 -3.73 -5.17 8.57
N MET A 143 -4.28 -3.95 8.50
CA MET A 143 -3.61 -2.80 7.86
C MET A 143 -2.32 -2.38 8.57
N ILE A 144 -2.23 -2.59 9.88
CA ILE A 144 -1.00 -2.33 10.64
C ILE A 144 0.04 -3.40 10.32
N ASP A 145 -0.37 -4.68 10.33
CA ASP A 145 0.54 -5.81 10.08
C ASP A 145 1.05 -5.84 8.62
N TYR A 146 0.24 -5.35 7.69
CA TYR A 146 0.56 -5.27 6.26
C TYR A 146 1.17 -3.92 5.83
N ALA A 147 1.64 -3.09 6.75
CA ALA A 147 2.31 -1.83 6.43
C ALA A 147 3.67 -1.72 7.14
N PRO A 148 4.73 -2.39 6.66
CA PRO A 148 6.06 -2.31 7.25
C PRO A 148 6.79 -1.00 6.90
N ALA A 149 6.21 0.16 7.22
CA ALA A 149 6.74 1.48 6.83
C ALA A 149 8.21 1.70 7.24
N ALA A 150 8.58 1.25 8.45
CA ALA A 150 9.95 1.36 8.94
C ALA A 150 10.95 0.50 8.16
N GLU A 151 10.50 -0.59 7.53
CA GLU A 151 11.35 -1.45 6.72
C GLU A 151 11.75 -0.77 5.42
N TYR A 152 10.83 -0.03 4.77
CA TYR A 152 11.14 0.70 3.54
C TYR A 152 12.19 1.79 3.76
N GLY A 153 12.11 2.51 4.89
CA GLY A 153 13.13 3.49 5.28
C GLY A 153 14.51 2.84 5.42
N ARG A 154 14.62 1.80 6.26
CA ARG A 154 15.88 1.05 6.46
C ARG A 154 16.44 0.49 5.16
N LEU A 155 15.59 -0.09 4.32
CA LEU A 155 15.98 -0.67 3.05
C LEU A 155 16.58 0.37 2.11
N LEU A 156 16.13 1.63 2.17
CA LEU A 156 16.64 2.72 1.32
C LEU A 156 17.79 3.52 1.97
N GLU A 157 17.90 3.52 3.31
CA GLU A 157 19.07 4.06 4.02
C GLU A 157 20.36 3.31 3.65
N GLU A 158 20.29 2.01 3.40
CA GLU A 158 21.45 1.22 2.95
C GLU A 158 21.90 1.54 1.51
N VAL A 159 21.19 2.46 0.84
CA VAL A 159 21.23 2.66 -0.62
C VAL A 159 21.55 4.09 -1.00
N GLY A 160 21.00 5.04 -0.26
CA GLY A 160 21.24 6.48 -0.41
C GLY A 160 22.63 6.89 0.04
#